data_AF-A0A3P8VD65-F1
#
_entry.id   AF-A0A3P8VD65-F1
#
_cell.length_a   1.000
_cell.length_b   1.000
_cell.length_c   1.000
_cell.angle_alpha   90.00
_cell.angle_beta   90.00
_cell.angle_gamma   90.00
#
_symmetry.space_group_name_H-M   'P 1'
#
loop_
_entity.id
_entity.type
_entity.pdbx_description
1 polymer ?
#
loop_
_entity_poly.entity_id
_entity_poly.type
_entity_poly.pdbx_seq_one_letter_code
_entity_poly.pdbx_strand_id
1 'polypeptide(L)'
;MSDLVPFPFLLGALPIIHITLLCYPSLQWAAILAYVLLSTYGIYCATTARTNILRLRAFVWQALFRFSLFLFRVYGGGVGSPNSLRLFIIMDTLAVLGGLVNIVQIPERFGPGLFDNWGNSHQIMHVMVICSIVYLHWGTVEDLDWIKNYRCPAL
;
A
#
# COMPACT_ATOMS: atom_id res chain seq x y z
N MET A 1 -18.60 -6.93 -15.09
CA MET A 1 -18.55 -5.67 -14.32
C MET A 1 -17.82 -5.97 -13.01
N SER A 2 -16.52 -6.32 -13.10
CA SER A 2 -15.80 -6.94 -11.96
C SER A 2 -14.26 -6.72 -11.97
N ASP A 3 -13.72 -5.79 -12.77
CA ASP A 3 -12.26 -5.76 -13.05
C ASP A 3 -11.50 -4.55 -12.47
N LEU A 4 -12.14 -3.72 -11.63
CA LEU A 4 -11.55 -2.44 -11.19
C LEU A 4 -10.95 -2.42 -9.78
N VAL A 5 -11.07 -3.51 -9.01
CA VAL A 5 -10.57 -3.55 -7.62
C VAL A 5 -9.04 -3.72 -7.49
N PRO A 6 -8.26 -4.31 -8.43
CA PRO A 6 -6.81 -4.42 -8.28
C PRO A 6 -6.02 -3.15 -8.61
N PHE A 7 -6.62 -2.21 -9.36
CA PHE A 7 -5.94 -1.04 -9.92
C PHE A 7 -5.39 -0.01 -8.90
N PRO A 8 -6.10 0.30 -7.78
CA PRO A 8 -5.67 1.36 -6.86
C PRO A 8 -4.34 1.05 -6.16
N PHE A 9 -4.11 -0.22 -5.80
CA PHE A 9 -2.90 -0.64 -5.09
C PHE A 9 -1.69 -0.77 -6.02
N LEU A 10 -1.88 -1.15 -7.29
CA LEU A 10 -0.81 -1.17 -8.28
C LEU A 10 -0.36 0.25 -8.61
N LEU A 11 -1.29 1.17 -8.86
CA LEU A 11 -1.00 2.56 -9.23
C LEU A 11 -0.34 3.34 -8.09
N GLY A 12 -0.74 3.08 -6.84
CA GLY A 12 -0.22 3.80 -5.67
C GLY A 12 1.26 3.60 -5.38
N ALA A 13 1.82 2.41 -5.68
CA ALA A 13 3.22 2.13 -5.39
C ALA A 13 4.18 2.56 -6.50
N LEU A 14 3.69 2.73 -7.73
CA LEU A 14 4.50 3.20 -8.87
C LEU A 14 5.20 4.55 -8.62
N PRO A 15 4.50 5.62 -8.17
CA PRO A 15 5.16 6.89 -7.88
C PRO A 15 6.15 6.76 -6.72
N ILE A 16 5.85 5.93 -5.71
CA ILE A 16 6.76 5.69 -4.58
C ILE A 16 8.06 5.05 -5.05
N ILE A 17 7.98 4.00 -5.88
CA ILE A 17 9.15 3.32 -6.44
C ILE A 17 9.95 4.27 -7.34
N HIS A 18 9.26 5.02 -8.20
CA HIS A 18 9.89 5.94 -9.15
C HIS A 18 10.66 7.05 -8.44
N ILE A 19 10.05 7.67 -7.42
CA ILE A 19 10.69 8.75 -6.68
C ILE A 19 11.81 8.19 -5.79
N THR A 20 11.61 7.05 -5.12
CA THR A 20 12.64 6.45 -4.27
C THR A 20 13.90 6.08 -5.06
N LEU A 21 13.75 5.57 -6.27
CA LEU A 21 14.84 5.07 -7.12
C LEU A 21 15.17 5.99 -8.29
N LEU A 22 14.78 7.27 -8.21
CA LEU A 22 14.94 8.25 -9.30
C LEU A 22 16.40 8.32 -9.82
N CYS A 23 17.37 8.20 -8.92
CA CYS A 23 18.79 8.27 -9.26
C CYS A 23 19.41 6.91 -9.65
N TYR A 24 18.65 5.82 -9.61
CA TYR A 24 19.11 4.45 -9.88
C TYR A 24 18.22 3.73 -10.90
N PRO A 25 18.37 4.01 -12.21
CA PRO A 25 17.45 3.54 -13.25
C PRO A 25 17.39 2.00 -13.35
N SER A 26 18.53 1.30 -13.18
CA SER A 26 18.58 -0.17 -13.25
C SER A 26 17.81 -0.83 -12.09
N LEU A 27 17.96 -0.28 -10.87
CA LEU A 27 17.27 -0.79 -9.69
C LEU A 27 15.77 -0.45 -9.73
N GLN A 28 15.41 0.69 -10.33
CA GLN A 28 14.02 1.08 -10.54
C GLN A 28 13.26 0.05 -11.40
N TRP A 29 13.81 -0.32 -12.55
CA TRP A 29 13.18 -1.33 -13.42
C TRP A 29 13.07 -2.68 -12.74
N ALA A 30 14.11 -3.11 -12.02
CA ALA A 30 14.07 -4.35 -11.25
C ALA A 30 12.99 -4.32 -10.16
N ALA A 31 12.86 -3.20 -9.43
CA ALA A 31 11.85 -3.03 -8.39
C ALA A 31 10.42 -2.97 -8.96
N ILE A 32 10.21 -2.29 -10.09
CA ILE A 32 8.91 -2.27 -10.77
C ILE A 32 8.53 -3.68 -11.23
N LEU A 33 9.46 -4.40 -11.88
CA LEU A 33 9.20 -5.79 -12.31
C LEU A 33 8.87 -6.70 -11.13
N ALA A 34 9.66 -6.63 -10.05
CA ALA A 34 9.41 -7.40 -8.83
C ALA A 34 8.02 -7.07 -8.23
N TYR A 35 7.65 -5.78 -8.20
CA TYR A 35 6.35 -5.34 -7.69
C TYR A 35 5.19 -5.83 -8.56
N VAL A 36 5.32 -5.77 -9.88
CA VAL A 36 4.31 -6.28 -10.82
C VAL A 36 4.14 -7.79 -10.64
N LEU A 37 5.23 -8.55 -10.57
CA LEU A 37 5.18 -10.00 -10.34
C LEU A 37 4.55 -10.36 -8.99
N LEU A 38 4.89 -9.62 -7.94
CA LEU A 38 4.31 -9.83 -6.61
C LEU A 38 2.81 -9.48 -6.60
N SER A 39 2.43 -8.41 -7.30
CA SER A 39 1.03 -7.98 -7.41
C SER A 39 0.21 -8.96 -8.25
N THR A 40 0.73 -9.48 -9.37
CA THR A 40 0.03 -10.48 -10.19
C THR A 40 -0.10 -11.80 -9.43
N TYR A 41 0.94 -12.21 -8.70
CA TYR A 41 0.86 -13.36 -7.79
C TYR A 41 -0.17 -13.13 -6.68
N GLY A 42 -0.21 -11.94 -6.08
CA GLY A 42 -1.17 -11.58 -5.05
C GLY A 42 -2.61 -11.62 -5.55
N ILE A 43 -2.87 -11.10 -6.75
CA ILE A 43 -4.20 -11.18 -7.41
C ILE A 43 -4.56 -12.63 -7.69
N TYR A 44 -3.65 -13.40 -8.26
CA TYR A 44 -3.85 -14.82 -8.55
C TYR A 44 -4.19 -15.63 -7.28
N CYS A 45 -3.46 -15.40 -6.19
CA CYS A 45 -3.78 -15.99 -4.90
C CYS A 45 -5.12 -15.47 -4.38
N ALA A 46 -5.45 -14.19 -4.53
CA ALA A 46 -6.70 -13.62 -4.03
C ALA A 46 -7.96 -14.13 -4.77
N THR A 47 -7.84 -14.47 -6.05
CA THR A 47 -8.91 -15.08 -6.87
C THR A 47 -9.02 -16.58 -6.65
N THR A 48 -7.91 -17.26 -6.35
CA THR A 48 -7.87 -18.71 -6.12
C THR A 48 -8.08 -19.10 -4.65
N ALA A 49 -7.89 -18.15 -3.73
CA ALA A 49 -7.98 -18.40 -2.29
C ALA A 49 -9.41 -18.70 -1.84
N ARG A 50 -9.55 -19.85 -1.19
CA ARG A 50 -10.79 -20.27 -0.50
C ARG A 50 -10.91 -19.70 0.92
N THR A 51 -9.85 -19.07 1.46
CA THR A 51 -9.80 -18.54 2.84
C THR A 51 -9.29 -17.10 2.93
N ASN A 52 -9.84 -16.33 3.87
CA ASN A 52 -9.47 -14.92 4.11
C ASN A 52 -8.02 -14.73 4.55
N ILE A 53 -7.42 -15.74 5.20
CA ILE A 53 -6.02 -15.72 5.66
C ILE A 53 -5.05 -15.73 4.48
N LEU A 54 -5.33 -16.51 3.43
CA LEU A 54 -4.47 -16.57 2.25
C LEU A 54 -4.47 -15.23 1.48
N ARG A 55 -5.62 -14.54 1.47
CA ARG A 55 -5.74 -13.19 0.93
C ARG A 55 -4.90 -12.19 1.72
N LEU A 56 -4.94 -12.22 3.06
CA LEU A 56 -4.11 -11.34 3.89
C LEU A 56 -2.62 -11.59 3.68
N ARG A 57 -2.18 -12.84 3.56
CA ARG A 57 -0.76 -13.16 3.30
C ARG A 57 -0.24 -12.49 2.02
N ALA A 58 -1.05 -12.44 0.96
CA ALA A 58 -0.68 -11.73 -0.27
C ALA A 58 -0.52 -10.21 -0.03
N PHE A 59 -1.43 -9.59 0.73
CA PHE A 59 -1.31 -8.18 1.13
C PHE A 59 -0.07 -7.92 1.99
N VAL A 60 0.23 -8.81 2.94
CA VAL A 60 1.42 -8.70 3.80
C VAL A 60 2.70 -8.77 2.98
N TRP A 61 2.79 -9.67 1.99
CA TRP A 61 3.94 -9.72 1.09
C TRP A 61 4.13 -8.40 0.34
N GLN A 62 3.04 -7.80 -0.13
CA GLN A 62 3.06 -6.52 -0.84
C GLN A 62 3.46 -5.35 0.09
N ALA A 63 3.02 -5.36 1.35
CA ALA A 63 3.44 -4.42 2.39
C ALA A 63 4.92 -4.59 2.74
N LEU A 64 5.43 -5.82 2.88
CA LEU A 64 6.84 -6.10 3.17
C LEU A 64 7.78 -5.61 2.06
N PHE A 65 7.38 -5.78 0.80
CA PHE A 65 8.14 -5.23 -0.33
C PHE A 65 8.24 -3.71 -0.25
N ARG A 66 7.13 -3.03 0.06
CA ARG A 66 7.10 -1.57 0.26
C ARG A 66 7.94 -1.13 1.47
N PHE A 67 7.87 -1.86 2.57
CA PHE A 67 8.69 -1.60 3.75
C PHE A 67 10.19 -1.70 3.44
N SER A 68 10.59 -2.66 2.60
CA SER A 68 11.98 -2.76 2.11
C SER A 68 12.43 -1.52 1.35
N LEU A 69 11.55 -0.89 0.57
CA LEU A 69 11.85 0.39 -0.11
C LEU A 69 11.97 1.56 0.88
N PHE A 70 11.15 1.58 1.94
CA PHE A 70 11.28 2.58 2.99
C PHE A 70 12.58 2.42 3.77
N LEU A 71 12.98 1.19 4.08
CA LEU A 71 14.30 0.91 4.66
C LEU A 71 15.40 1.39 3.72
N PHE A 72 15.31 1.13 2.41
CA PHE A 72 16.29 1.63 1.44
C PHE A 72 16.36 3.17 1.39
N ARG A 73 15.23 3.85 1.56
CA ARG A 73 15.14 5.32 1.67
C ARG A 73 15.75 5.85 2.97
N VAL A 74 15.62 5.12 4.09
CA VAL A 74 16.17 5.51 5.40
C VAL A 74 17.66 5.18 5.54
N TYR A 75 18.10 4.01 5.05
CA TYR A 75 19.44 3.46 5.25
C TYR A 75 20.48 3.87 4.20
N GLY A 76 20.14 4.73 3.24
CA GLY A 76 21.17 5.56 2.59
C GLY A 76 21.33 5.46 1.08
N GLY A 77 20.29 5.11 0.32
CA GLY A 77 20.33 5.23 -1.15
C GLY A 77 19.09 5.84 -1.80
N GLY A 78 17.92 5.72 -1.16
CA GLY A 78 16.67 6.22 -1.73
C GLY A 78 16.49 7.73 -1.53
N VAL A 79 15.92 8.40 -2.53
CA VAL A 79 15.64 9.84 -2.49
C VAL A 79 14.15 10.11 -2.21
N GLY A 80 13.83 11.23 -1.57
CA GLY A 80 12.44 11.63 -1.31
C GLY A 80 12.26 12.49 -0.07
N SER A 81 11.04 13.00 0.09
CA SER A 81 10.72 13.87 1.22
C SER A 81 10.47 13.06 2.50
N PRO A 82 10.99 13.51 3.66
CA PRO A 82 10.81 12.82 4.94
C PRO A 82 9.37 12.86 5.45
N ASN A 83 8.58 13.85 5.02
CA ASN A 83 7.19 13.98 5.44
C ASN A 83 6.26 13.06 4.61
N SER A 84 6.52 12.89 3.30
CA SER A 84 5.86 11.84 2.50
C SER A 84 6.14 10.42 3.00
N LEU A 85 7.36 10.15 3.49
CA LEU A 85 7.67 8.86 4.13
C LEU A 85 6.71 8.54 5.28
N ARG A 86 6.44 9.53 6.15
CA ARG A 86 5.50 9.37 7.27
C ARG A 86 4.08 9.10 6.78
N LEU A 87 3.63 9.82 5.75
CA LEU A 87 2.31 9.63 5.14
C LEU A 87 2.18 8.21 4.56
N PHE A 88 3.22 7.68 3.92
CA PHE A 88 3.21 6.31 3.40
C PHE A 88 3.22 5.24 4.50
N ILE A 89 3.92 5.47 5.62
CA ILE A 89 3.87 4.57 6.78
C ILE A 89 2.44 4.54 7.37
N ILE A 90 1.79 5.70 7.49
CA ILE A 90 0.40 5.79 7.98
C ILE A 90 -0.55 5.07 7.02
N MET A 91 -0.39 5.27 5.70
CA MET A 91 -1.14 4.57 4.67
C MET A 91 -1.04 3.04 4.83
N ASP A 92 0.18 2.51 4.93
CA ASP A 92 0.42 1.06 5.01
C ASP A 92 -0.14 0.48 6.32
N THR A 93 0.03 1.21 7.43
CA THR A 93 -0.56 0.86 8.73
C THR A 93 -2.09 0.78 8.66
N LEU A 94 -2.74 1.79 8.05
CA LEU A 94 -4.20 1.80 7.88
C LEU A 94 -4.68 0.66 6.97
N ALA A 95 -3.92 0.33 5.93
CA ALA A 95 -4.27 -0.77 5.03
C ALA A 95 -4.18 -2.14 5.75
N VAL A 96 -3.13 -2.37 6.54
CA VAL A 96 -2.96 -3.60 7.34
C VAL A 96 -4.04 -3.69 8.42
N LEU A 97 -4.32 -2.58 9.12
CA LEU A 97 -5.38 -2.51 10.11
C LEU A 97 -6.76 -2.79 9.50
N GLY A 98 -7.07 -2.22 8.33
CA GLY A 98 -8.31 -2.50 7.61
C GLY A 98 -8.45 -3.98 7.23
N GLY A 99 -7.38 -4.61 6.76
CA GLY A 99 -7.34 -6.05 6.47
C GLY A 99 -7.50 -6.92 7.73
N LEU A 100 -6.92 -6.48 8.85
CA LEU A 100 -7.04 -7.17 10.14
C LEU A 100 -8.47 -7.05 10.70
N VAL A 101 -9.09 -5.87 10.66
CA VAL A 101 -10.48 -5.65 11.07
C VAL A 101 -11.44 -6.54 10.28
N ASN A 102 -11.21 -6.69 8.97
CA ASN A 102 -11.99 -7.58 8.11
C ASN A 102 -11.88 -9.06 8.52
N ILE A 103 -10.73 -9.51 9.05
CA ILE A 103 -10.53 -10.90 9.47
C ILE A 103 -11.02 -11.15 10.89
N VAL A 104 -10.76 -10.22 11.80
CA VAL A 104 -11.12 -10.38 13.22
C VAL A 104 -12.63 -10.12 13.43
N GLN A 105 -13.34 -9.64 12.41
CA GLN A 105 -14.79 -9.37 12.44
C GLN A 105 -15.21 -8.54 13.66
N ILE A 106 -14.36 -7.58 14.04
CA ILE A 106 -14.68 -6.64 15.12
C ILE A 106 -15.59 -5.58 14.51
N PRO A 107 -16.88 -5.45 14.92
CA PRO A 107 -17.40 -5.64 16.27
C PRO A 107 -18.45 -6.76 16.45
N GLU A 108 -18.62 -7.71 15.53
CA GLU A 108 -19.62 -8.80 15.67
C GLU A 108 -19.39 -9.67 16.92
N ARG A 109 -18.16 -9.71 17.44
CA ARG A 109 -17.82 -10.45 18.67
C ARG A 109 -18.21 -9.73 19.97
N PHE A 110 -18.50 -8.42 19.93
CA PHE A 110 -18.79 -7.61 21.12
C PHE A 110 -20.29 -7.33 21.33
N GLY A 111 -21.15 -7.60 20.35
CA GLY A 111 -22.60 -7.44 20.50
C GLY A 111 -23.38 -7.99 19.32
N PRO A 112 -23.84 -9.26 19.37
CA PRO A 112 -24.65 -9.83 18.30
C PRO A 112 -26.02 -9.13 18.26
N GLY A 113 -26.33 -8.42 17.17
CA GLY A 113 -27.68 -7.89 16.88
C GLY A 113 -27.88 -6.37 16.86
N LEU A 114 -26.86 -5.54 17.15
CA LEU A 114 -27.00 -4.07 17.15
C LEU A 114 -26.44 -3.36 15.90
N PHE A 115 -25.58 -4.04 15.12
CA PHE A 115 -24.81 -3.44 14.03
C PHE A 115 -25.23 -3.90 12.61
N ASP A 116 -26.51 -4.24 12.42
CA ASP A 116 -27.01 -4.74 11.13
C ASP A 116 -27.31 -3.62 10.10
N ASN A 117 -27.54 -2.38 10.58
CA ASN A 117 -27.90 -1.23 9.72
C ASN A 117 -26.78 -0.16 9.53
N TRP A 118 -25.82 -0.06 10.45
CA TRP A 118 -24.72 0.93 10.38
C TRP A 118 -23.50 0.39 11.16
N GLY A 119 -22.36 0.16 10.49
CA GLY A 119 -21.11 -0.24 11.16
C GLY A 119 -20.68 -1.71 11.00
N ASN A 120 -21.10 -2.37 9.92
CA ASN A 120 -20.60 -3.71 9.59
C ASN A 120 -19.07 -3.67 9.39
N SER A 121 -18.34 -4.71 9.83
CA SER A 121 -16.88 -4.84 9.69
C SER A 121 -16.39 -4.58 8.25
N HIS A 122 -17.19 -4.93 7.26
CA HIS A 122 -16.94 -4.65 5.86
C HIS A 122 -16.95 -3.14 5.54
N GLN A 123 -17.87 -2.37 6.11
CA GLN A 123 -17.92 -0.90 5.94
C GLN A 123 -16.72 -0.23 6.61
N ILE A 124 -16.34 -0.69 7.81
CA ILE A 124 -15.16 -0.16 8.52
C ILE A 124 -13.88 -0.42 7.72
N MET A 125 -13.74 -1.61 7.13
CA MET A 125 -12.65 -1.92 6.20
C MET A 125 -12.62 -0.93 5.02
N HIS A 126 -13.76 -0.68 4.37
CA HIS A 126 -13.83 0.30 3.27
C HIS A 126 -13.43 1.71 3.72
N VAL A 127 -13.90 2.17 4.88
CA VAL A 127 -13.53 3.49 5.42
C VAL A 127 -12.02 3.57 5.66
N MET A 128 -11.42 2.56 6.30
CA MET A 128 -9.98 2.52 6.54
C MET A 128 -9.16 2.50 5.23
N VAL A 129 -9.62 1.75 4.23
CA VAL A 129 -8.98 1.69 2.91
C VAL A 129 -9.11 3.03 2.18
N ILE A 130 -10.27 3.70 2.24
CA ILE A 130 -10.45 5.04 1.65
C ILE A 130 -9.50 6.04 2.32
N CYS A 131 -9.42 6.05 3.66
CA CYS A 131 -8.46 6.89 4.37
C CYS A 131 -7.02 6.60 3.92
N SER A 132 -6.64 5.32 3.79
CA SER A 132 -5.32 4.92 3.28
C SER A 132 -5.04 5.51 1.89
N ILE A 133 -6.01 5.46 0.96
CA ILE A 133 -5.87 6.05 -0.39
C ILE A 133 -5.70 7.58 -0.33
N VAL A 134 -6.39 8.27 0.59
CA VAL A 134 -6.23 9.72 0.79
C VAL A 134 -4.81 10.06 1.28
N TYR A 135 -4.29 9.32 2.26
CA TYR A 135 -2.92 9.51 2.74
C TYR A 135 -1.87 9.22 1.67
N LEU A 136 -2.08 8.17 0.87
CA LEU A 136 -1.26 7.87 -0.31
C LEU A 136 -1.24 9.03 -1.30
N HIS A 137 -2.41 9.60 -1.60
CA HIS A 137 -2.51 10.73 -2.52
C HIS A 137 -1.74 11.93 -2.00
N TRP A 138 -1.91 12.27 -0.72
CA TRP A 138 -1.21 13.39 -0.10
C TRP A 138 0.31 13.19 -0.10
N GLY A 139 0.79 12.00 0.29
CA GLY A 139 2.21 11.66 0.25
C GLY A 139 2.78 11.70 -1.17
N THR A 140 2.01 11.30 -2.18
CA THR A 140 2.45 11.37 -3.57
C THR A 140 2.56 12.82 -4.06
N VAL A 141 1.59 13.67 -3.73
CA VAL A 141 1.62 15.10 -4.11
C VAL A 141 2.83 15.80 -3.49
N GLU A 142 3.15 15.48 -2.24
CA GLU A 142 4.28 16.08 -1.55
C GLU A 142 5.63 15.59 -2.09
N ASP A 143 5.78 14.30 -2.39
CA ASP A 143 6.97 13.78 -3.07
C ASP A 143 7.11 14.35 -4.50
N LEU A 144 6.00 14.61 -5.20
CA LEU A 144 5.97 15.29 -6.50
C LEU A 144 6.31 16.78 -6.43
N ASP A 145 6.06 17.45 -5.30
CA ASP A 145 6.50 18.82 -5.13
C ASP A 145 8.00 18.89 -4.80
N TRP A 146 8.46 17.92 -4.00
CA TRP A 146 9.86 17.77 -3.66
C TRP A 146 10.75 17.48 -4.88
N ILE A 147 10.32 16.56 -5.76
CA ILE A 147 11.10 16.17 -6.95
C ILE A 147 11.36 17.34 -7.92
N LYS A 148 10.47 18.34 -7.98
CA LYS A 148 10.66 19.52 -8.86
C LYS A 148 11.93 20.30 -8.53
N ASN A 149 12.32 20.30 -7.26
CA ASN A 149 13.45 21.05 -6.75
C ASN A 149 14.70 20.18 -6.56
N TYR A 150 14.56 18.85 -6.65
CA TYR A 150 15.63 17.91 -6.43
C TYR A 150 16.32 17.50 -7.74
N ARG A 151 17.65 17.49 -7.74
CA ARG A 151 18.45 16.92 -8.82
C ARG A 151 19.33 15.82 -8.27
N CYS A 152 19.38 14.69 -8.97
CA CYS A 152 20.31 13.63 -8.64
C CYS A 152 21.75 14.16 -8.75
N PRO A 153 22.63 13.82 -7.79
CA PRO A 153 24.05 14.11 -7.94
C PRO A 153 24.54 13.42 -9.22
N ALA A 154 25.28 14.14 -10.06
CA ALA A 154 25.95 13.53 -11.19
C ALA A 154 26.98 12.53 -10.65
N LEU A 155 26.80 11.26 -11.00
CA LEU A 155 27.75 10.20 -10.69
C LEU A 155 29.01 10.35 -11.54
#